data_AF-A0A7W4BAM2-F1
#
_entry.id   AF-A0A7W4BAM2-F1
#
_cell.length_a   1.000
_cell.length_b   1.000
_cell.length_c   1.000
_cell.angle_alpha   90.00
_cell.angle_beta   90.00
_cell.angle_gamma   90.00
#
_symmetry.space_group_name_H-M   'P 1'
#
loop_
_entity.id
_entity.type
_entity.pdbx_description
1 polymer ?
#
loop_
_entity_poly.entity_id
_entity_poly.type
_entity_poly.pdbx_seq_one_letter_code
_entity_poly.pdbx_strand_id
1 'polypeptide(L)'
;MADLLIEHLKTKGTEHSDLSLLVNQWGFDQKIIPKALQSIGSLFPHFSRHDESHSKQILINIERILGKENIANLTATDTWLILESAYWHDIGMVVPQNDLKEAFSDPDFRHYIDSIVTDKNHHLNEFCSNFNNENLIDSFQFMGSPIEATDNFRQLMAEWFRRKHANRAEQTVNTPWESAGISSPRTELIPKRLFRILGQICALHGANFKEIVGENGLPYKEAGLGQEDCHPRFVACMLRIGDLLDLDDNRFCPVMKKIAGDSRPSLSKAHEDKHAAIRHLRIDKDRIEVTAECSSVDSYLESYKWFEWLKQETQAQMSLWQEIAPSRSFGLLPTLGNIQVKLSGQQQVLSEGERPQFKLDSEQAIKLLQGSNLYASKFACIRELLQNAVDATLISVWLRNKNKISCEKWKNPSDPEVKR
;
A
#
# COMPACT_ATOMS: atom_id res chain seq x y z
N MET A 1 8.43 -4.59 24.91
CA MET A 1 9.31 -5.34 23.99
C MET A 1 8.59 -6.66 23.74
N ALA A 2 8.68 -7.24 22.54
CA ALA A 2 8.02 -8.51 22.23
C ALA A 2 8.81 -9.65 22.88
N ASP A 3 8.59 -9.84 24.17
CA ASP A 3 9.44 -10.67 25.01
C ASP A 3 9.05 -12.15 24.94
N LEU A 4 7.78 -12.47 24.64
CA LEU A 4 7.27 -13.84 24.65
C LEU A 4 7.80 -14.67 23.49
N LEU A 5 7.80 -14.13 22.27
CA LEU A 5 8.32 -14.84 21.09
C LEU A 5 9.84 -15.04 21.19
N ILE A 6 10.57 -14.03 21.69
CA ILE A 6 12.02 -14.12 21.89
C ILE A 6 12.36 -15.15 22.98
N GLU A 7 11.65 -15.13 24.11
CA GLU A 7 11.81 -16.11 25.18
C GLU A 7 11.46 -17.52 24.71
N HIS A 8 10.39 -17.67 23.93
CA HIS A 8 9.99 -18.93 23.33
C HIS A 8 11.09 -19.50 22.43
N LEU A 9 11.63 -18.70 21.48
CA LEU A 9 12.72 -19.14 20.61
C LEU A 9 13.96 -19.56 21.40
N LYS A 10 14.34 -18.79 22.42
CA LYS A 10 15.49 -19.12 23.29
C LYS A 10 15.27 -20.43 24.03
N THR A 11 14.07 -20.66 24.56
CA THR A 11 13.71 -21.89 25.27
C THR A 11 13.78 -23.09 24.33
N LYS A 12 13.17 -22.99 23.15
CA LYS A 12 13.23 -24.03 22.11
C LYS A 12 14.65 -24.32 21.64
N GLY A 13 15.50 -23.31 21.55
CA GLY A 13 16.92 -23.49 21.21
C GLY A 13 17.72 -24.34 22.21
N THR A 14 17.21 -24.55 23.43
CA THR A 14 17.83 -25.45 24.42
C THR A 14 17.35 -26.90 24.31
N GLU A 15 16.26 -27.17 23.59
CA GLU A 15 15.67 -28.50 23.45
C GLU A 15 16.47 -29.40 22.48
N HIS A 16 17.12 -28.80 21.47
CA HIS A 16 17.92 -29.53 20.48
C HIS A 16 19.06 -28.67 19.90
N SER A 17 20.23 -29.27 19.65
CA SER A 17 21.44 -28.56 19.17
C SER A 17 21.19 -27.77 17.89
N ASP A 18 20.46 -28.36 16.94
CA ASP A 18 20.19 -27.72 15.65
C ASP A 18 19.34 -26.45 15.82
N LEU A 19 18.39 -26.44 16.76
CA LEU A 19 17.51 -25.29 17.00
C LEU A 19 18.26 -24.09 17.57
N SER A 20 19.39 -24.31 18.26
CA SER A 20 20.26 -23.23 18.72
C SER A 20 20.79 -22.35 17.58
N LEU A 21 20.87 -22.90 16.34
CA LEU A 21 21.29 -22.15 15.16
C LEU A 21 20.29 -21.05 14.81
N LEU A 22 18.99 -21.28 14.98
CA LEU A 22 17.95 -20.25 14.78
C LEU A 22 18.09 -19.12 15.81
N VAL A 23 18.37 -19.46 17.07
CA VAL A 23 18.64 -18.47 18.13
C VAL A 23 19.87 -17.63 17.78
N ASN A 24 20.93 -18.26 17.29
CA ASN A 24 22.16 -17.58 16.90
C ASN A 24 21.93 -16.64 15.71
N GLN A 25 21.23 -17.10 14.67
CA GLN A 25 20.88 -16.28 13.50
C GLN A 25 20.08 -15.04 13.92
N TRP A 26 19.00 -15.24 14.69
CA TRP A 26 18.23 -14.15 15.27
C TRP A 26 19.09 -13.24 16.17
N GLY A 27 20.06 -13.80 16.87
CA GLY A 27 21.10 -13.11 17.65
C GLY A 27 21.85 -12.03 16.86
N PHE A 28 22.19 -12.32 15.61
CA PHE A 28 22.80 -11.37 14.68
C PHE A 28 21.77 -10.39 14.12
N ASP A 29 20.66 -10.92 13.61
CA ASP A 29 19.71 -10.13 12.82
C ASP A 29 18.98 -9.09 13.67
N GLN A 30 18.61 -9.42 14.91
CA GLN A 30 18.01 -8.45 15.84
C GLN A 30 18.91 -7.24 16.16
N LYS A 31 20.22 -7.32 15.88
CA LYS A 31 21.19 -6.24 16.13
C LYS A 31 21.61 -5.52 14.85
N ILE A 32 21.65 -6.23 13.73
CA ILE A 32 22.15 -5.71 12.45
C ILE A 32 21.00 -5.04 11.68
N ILE A 33 19.85 -5.71 11.59
CA ILE A 33 18.73 -5.25 10.75
C ILE A 33 18.15 -3.90 11.22
N PRO A 34 17.99 -3.64 12.53
CA PRO A 34 17.60 -2.31 13.01
C PRO A 34 18.45 -1.15 12.49
N LYS A 35 19.76 -1.37 12.34
CA LYS A 35 20.69 -0.34 11.84
C LYS A 35 20.44 -0.06 10.36
N ALA A 36 20.14 -1.10 9.58
CA ALA A 36 19.74 -0.94 8.19
C ALA A 36 18.38 -0.24 8.07
N LEU A 37 17.37 -0.66 8.84
CA LEU A 37 16.05 -0.05 8.84
C LEU A 37 16.08 1.44 9.25
N GLN A 38 16.97 1.84 10.16
CA GLN A 38 17.16 3.24 10.51
C GLN A 38 17.52 4.12 9.30
N SER A 39 18.18 3.56 8.28
CA SER A 39 18.55 4.29 7.06
C SER A 39 17.36 4.63 6.15
N ILE A 40 16.20 3.97 6.33
CA ILE A 40 14.99 4.22 5.54
C ILE A 40 14.57 5.70 5.63
N GLY A 41 14.78 6.34 6.77
CA GLY A 41 14.47 7.77 6.95
C GLY A 41 15.22 8.72 6.00
N SER A 42 16.28 8.27 5.33
CA SER A 42 17.03 9.08 4.35
C SER A 42 16.25 9.36 3.05
N LEU A 43 15.58 8.34 2.52
CA LEU A 43 14.75 8.44 1.30
C LEU A 43 13.26 8.65 1.62
N PHE A 44 12.81 8.18 2.78
CA PHE A 44 11.40 8.20 3.18
C PHE A 44 11.10 9.11 4.39
N PRO A 45 11.69 10.32 4.52
CA PRO A 45 11.50 11.15 5.72
C PRO A 45 10.05 11.65 5.90
N HIS A 46 9.24 11.62 4.84
CA HIS A 46 7.83 12.02 4.85
C HIS A 46 6.86 10.87 5.15
N PHE A 47 7.33 9.62 5.23
CA PHE A 47 6.50 8.49 5.64
C PHE A 47 6.51 8.31 7.16
N SER A 48 5.67 7.38 7.66
CA SER A 48 5.81 6.87 9.01
C SER A 48 7.17 6.20 9.22
N ARG A 49 7.56 5.97 10.47
CA ARG A 49 8.70 5.15 10.84
C ARG A 49 8.49 3.73 10.31
N HIS A 50 9.53 3.20 9.67
CA HIS A 50 9.69 1.79 9.30
C HIS A 50 11.04 1.31 9.89
N ASP A 51 11.33 1.72 11.12
CA ASP A 51 12.52 1.33 11.87
C ASP A 51 12.20 0.20 12.86
N GLU A 52 13.15 -0.16 13.73
CA GLU A 52 12.97 -1.23 14.71
C GLU A 52 11.73 -1.05 15.61
N SER A 53 11.30 0.19 15.87
CA SER A 53 10.10 0.42 16.68
C SER A 53 8.84 -0.16 16.04
N HIS A 54 8.75 -0.09 14.71
CA HIS A 54 7.66 -0.68 13.93
C HIS A 54 7.68 -2.21 14.01
N SER A 55 8.83 -2.83 13.72
CA SER A 55 9.00 -4.29 13.81
C SER A 55 8.66 -4.83 15.21
N LYS A 56 9.06 -4.12 16.26
CA LYS A 56 8.70 -4.48 17.65
C LYS A 56 7.20 -4.39 17.90
N GLN A 57 6.53 -3.38 17.36
CA GLN A 57 5.09 -3.21 17.53
C GLN A 57 4.29 -4.29 16.80
N ILE A 58 4.71 -4.69 15.59
CA ILE A 58 4.16 -5.86 14.89
C ILE A 58 4.24 -7.11 15.77
N LEU A 59 5.41 -7.40 16.32
CA LEU A 59 5.60 -8.58 17.17
C LEU A 59 4.73 -8.51 18.44
N ILE A 60 4.59 -7.35 19.08
CA ILE A 60 3.68 -7.15 20.22
C ILE A 60 2.23 -7.43 19.81
N ASN A 61 1.80 -7.00 18.63
CA ASN A 61 0.46 -7.26 18.13
C ASN A 61 0.23 -8.76 17.88
N ILE A 62 1.21 -9.45 17.29
CA ILE A 62 1.18 -10.91 17.11
C ILE A 62 1.11 -11.62 18.46
N GLU A 63 1.90 -11.20 19.46
CA GLU A 63 1.85 -11.77 20.81
C GLU A 63 0.48 -11.59 21.48
N ARG A 64 -0.17 -10.45 21.28
CA ARG A 64 -1.52 -10.18 21.79
C ARG A 64 -2.57 -11.08 21.15
N ILE A 65 -2.46 -11.33 19.83
CA ILE A 65 -3.37 -12.21 19.09
C ILE A 65 -3.20 -13.67 19.51
N LEU A 66 -1.95 -14.13 19.61
CA LEU A 66 -1.69 -15.53 19.93
C LEU A 66 -1.90 -15.80 21.43
N GLY A 67 -1.47 -14.88 22.29
CA GLY A 67 -1.38 -15.14 23.72
C GLY A 67 -0.33 -16.21 24.05
N LYS A 68 -0.05 -16.38 25.35
CA LYS A 68 0.99 -17.32 25.82
C LYS A 68 0.72 -18.77 25.41
N GLU A 69 -0.55 -19.17 25.39
CA GLU A 69 -0.97 -20.55 25.10
C GLU A 69 -0.65 -20.94 23.65
N ASN A 70 -1.00 -20.09 22.66
CA ASN A 70 -0.68 -20.42 21.27
C ASN A 70 0.79 -20.22 20.93
N ILE A 71 1.48 -19.26 21.57
CA ILE A 71 2.94 -19.11 21.41
C ILE A 71 3.66 -20.39 21.85
N ALA A 72 3.25 -21.01 22.96
CA ALA A 72 3.84 -22.26 23.43
C ALA A 72 3.64 -23.46 22.48
N ASN A 73 2.67 -23.36 21.56
CA ASN A 73 2.39 -24.38 20.55
C ASN A 73 3.17 -24.14 19.23
N LEU A 74 3.92 -23.05 19.11
CA LEU A 74 4.77 -22.80 17.95
C LEU A 74 5.98 -23.71 17.96
N THR A 75 6.47 -24.06 16.77
CA THR A 75 7.81 -24.63 16.61
C THR A 75 8.86 -23.53 16.77
N ALA A 76 10.12 -23.92 17.00
CA ALA A 76 11.23 -22.97 16.99
C ALA A 76 11.35 -22.31 15.61
N THR A 77 11.13 -23.09 14.54
CA THR A 77 11.20 -22.58 13.16
C THR A 77 10.08 -21.58 12.86
N ASP A 78 8.85 -21.82 13.30
CA ASP A 78 7.74 -20.86 13.17
C ASP A 78 8.05 -19.55 13.91
N THR A 79 8.57 -19.68 15.13
CA THR A 79 8.91 -18.52 15.97
C THR A 79 10.04 -17.69 15.34
N TRP A 80 11.07 -18.36 14.83
CA TRP A 80 12.16 -17.73 14.11
C TRP A 80 11.65 -16.98 12.86
N LEU A 81 10.79 -17.62 12.04
CA LEU A 81 10.21 -16.97 10.87
C LEU A 81 9.35 -15.75 11.22
N ILE A 82 8.57 -15.78 12.31
CA ILE A 82 7.80 -14.62 12.79
C ILE A 82 8.74 -13.46 13.18
N LEU A 83 9.77 -13.75 13.97
CA LEU A 83 10.74 -12.76 14.44
C LEU A 83 11.51 -12.12 13.28
N GLU A 84 12.06 -12.95 12.39
CA GLU A 84 12.79 -12.49 11.22
C GLU A 84 11.87 -11.70 10.28
N SER A 85 10.70 -12.22 9.93
CA SER A 85 9.83 -11.56 8.95
C SER A 85 9.37 -10.17 9.41
N ALA A 86 9.10 -9.97 10.70
CA ALA A 86 8.78 -8.65 11.24
C ALA A 86 9.93 -7.63 11.06
N TYR A 87 11.19 -8.07 11.10
CA TYR A 87 12.37 -7.21 10.91
C TYR A 87 12.75 -7.06 9.43
N TRP A 88 12.48 -8.06 8.60
CA TRP A 88 12.89 -8.07 7.20
C TRP A 88 11.83 -7.56 6.21
N HIS A 89 10.53 -7.56 6.55
CA HIS A 89 9.46 -7.27 5.57
C HIS A 89 9.59 -5.90 4.88
N ASP A 90 10.06 -4.89 5.61
CA ASP A 90 10.29 -3.53 5.10
C ASP A 90 11.72 -3.28 4.60
N ILE A 91 12.62 -4.28 4.68
CA ILE A 91 14.03 -4.06 4.32
C ILE A 91 14.21 -3.58 2.88
N GLY A 92 13.26 -3.89 1.99
CA GLY A 92 13.25 -3.43 0.60
C GLY A 92 13.04 -1.92 0.45
N MET A 93 12.82 -1.20 1.56
CA MET A 93 12.88 0.27 1.62
C MET A 93 14.30 0.79 1.86
N VAL A 94 15.29 -0.06 2.14
CA VAL A 94 16.70 0.31 2.09
C VAL A 94 17.10 0.39 0.61
N VAL A 95 17.53 1.57 0.17
CA VAL A 95 17.79 1.84 -1.25
C VAL A 95 19.25 2.24 -1.46
N PRO A 96 20.11 1.29 -1.87
CA PRO A 96 21.46 1.61 -2.31
C PRO A 96 21.48 2.59 -3.48
N GLN A 97 22.60 3.27 -3.66
CA GLN A 97 22.76 4.22 -4.76
C GLN A 97 22.69 3.56 -6.15
N ASN A 98 23.14 2.31 -6.27
CA ASN A 98 23.09 1.59 -7.55
C ASN A 98 21.65 1.36 -7.99
N ASP A 99 20.76 0.98 -7.08
CA ASP A 99 19.32 0.80 -7.36
C ASP A 99 18.68 2.11 -7.85
N LEU A 100 19.05 3.26 -7.26
CA LEU A 100 18.59 4.57 -7.75
C LEU A 100 18.99 4.81 -9.21
N LYS A 101 20.19 4.37 -9.62
CA LYS A 101 20.67 4.50 -11.00
C LYS A 101 19.98 3.51 -11.94
N GLU A 102 19.80 2.28 -11.49
CA GLU A 102 19.15 1.22 -12.27
C GLU A 102 17.67 1.53 -12.54
N ALA A 103 16.99 2.25 -11.65
CA ALA A 103 15.61 2.70 -11.85
C ALA A 103 15.43 3.47 -13.17
N PHE A 104 16.41 4.26 -13.61
CA PHE A 104 16.32 5.00 -14.88
C PHE A 104 16.42 4.10 -16.12
N SER A 105 16.96 2.89 -15.96
CA SER A 105 17.05 1.88 -17.03
C SER A 105 15.84 0.95 -17.04
N ASP A 106 14.96 1.05 -16.03
CA ASP A 106 13.77 0.22 -15.89
C ASP A 106 12.59 0.81 -16.71
N PRO A 107 12.08 0.09 -17.73
CA PRO A 107 10.93 0.57 -18.51
C PRO A 107 9.69 0.86 -17.67
N ASP A 108 9.48 0.11 -16.58
CA ASP A 108 8.33 0.33 -15.70
C ASP A 108 8.43 1.66 -14.94
N PHE A 109 9.64 2.17 -14.72
CA PHE A 109 9.84 3.49 -14.12
C PHE A 109 9.35 4.58 -15.06
N ARG A 110 9.61 4.42 -16.37
CA ARG A 110 9.09 5.35 -17.37
C ARG A 110 7.56 5.31 -17.43
N HIS A 111 6.96 4.13 -17.46
CA HIS A 111 5.51 3.99 -17.39
C HIS A 111 4.92 4.61 -16.12
N TYR A 112 5.64 4.50 -15.00
CA TYR A 112 5.22 5.13 -13.77
C TYR A 112 5.19 6.66 -13.89
N ILE A 113 6.26 7.27 -14.40
CA ILE A 113 6.31 8.73 -14.66
C ILE A 113 5.17 9.15 -15.59
N ASP A 114 4.94 8.43 -16.68
CA ASP A 114 3.88 8.74 -17.65
C ASP A 114 2.47 8.66 -17.00
N SER A 115 2.28 7.74 -16.05
CA SER A 115 1.03 7.66 -15.27
C SER A 115 0.81 8.90 -14.38
N ILE A 116 1.88 9.44 -13.78
CA ILE A 116 1.83 10.69 -12.99
C ILE A 116 1.52 11.88 -13.88
N VAL A 117 2.14 11.95 -15.07
CA VAL A 117 1.89 13.03 -16.05
C VAL A 117 0.43 13.05 -16.51
N THR A 118 -0.17 11.86 -16.64
CA THR A 118 -1.57 11.71 -17.04
C THR A 118 -2.54 12.16 -15.94
N ASP A 119 -2.21 11.91 -14.67
CA ASP A 119 -3.00 12.36 -13.53
C ASP A 119 -2.66 13.81 -13.14
N LYS A 120 -3.44 14.76 -13.66
CA LYS A 120 -3.28 16.19 -13.37
C LYS A 120 -3.45 16.56 -11.91
N ASN A 121 -4.05 15.70 -11.08
CA ASN A 121 -4.22 15.93 -9.65
C ASN A 121 -3.08 15.34 -8.82
N HIS A 122 -2.16 14.60 -9.45
CA HIS A 122 -1.01 14.04 -8.75
C HIS A 122 -0.06 15.15 -8.30
N HIS A 123 0.40 15.09 -7.05
CA HIS A 123 1.24 16.14 -6.46
C HIS A 123 2.60 16.30 -7.17
N LEU A 124 3.12 15.23 -7.76
CA LEU A 124 4.34 15.25 -8.60
C LEU A 124 4.08 15.53 -10.09
N ASN A 125 2.85 15.88 -10.52
CA ASN A 125 2.53 16.05 -11.94
C ASN A 125 3.41 17.10 -12.62
N GLU A 126 3.59 18.27 -11.99
CA GLU A 126 4.42 19.36 -12.51
C GLU A 126 5.89 18.92 -12.69
N PHE A 127 6.45 18.27 -11.67
CA PHE A 127 7.82 17.76 -11.71
C PHE A 127 7.98 16.68 -12.79
N CYS A 128 7.05 15.71 -12.86
CA CYS A 128 7.12 14.60 -13.80
C CYS A 128 6.88 15.03 -15.25
N SER A 129 6.08 16.08 -15.47
CA SER A 129 5.84 16.63 -16.82
C SER A 129 7.10 17.22 -17.45
N ASN A 130 8.03 17.66 -16.61
CA ASN A 130 9.31 18.22 -17.03
C ASN A 130 10.47 17.21 -16.83
N PHE A 131 10.17 15.95 -16.54
CA PHE A 131 11.18 14.95 -16.22
C PHE A 131 11.91 14.45 -17.47
N ASN A 132 13.22 14.66 -17.49
CA ASN A 132 14.11 14.25 -18.54
C ASN A 132 15.05 13.12 -18.05
N ASN A 133 14.83 11.90 -18.55
CA ASN A 133 15.65 10.73 -18.21
C ASN A 133 17.09 10.82 -18.74
N GLU A 134 17.31 11.50 -19.86
CA GLU A 134 18.64 11.61 -20.48
C GLU A 134 19.49 12.69 -19.81
N ASN A 135 18.85 13.77 -19.37
CA ASN A 135 19.50 14.86 -18.66
C ASN A 135 18.68 15.31 -17.44
N LEU A 136 18.96 14.68 -16.30
CA LEU A 136 18.25 14.97 -15.05
C LEU A 136 18.36 16.44 -14.63
N ILE A 137 19.43 17.15 -15.00
CA ILE A 137 19.61 18.57 -14.66
C ILE A 137 18.46 19.41 -15.22
N ASP A 138 17.97 19.08 -16.42
CA ASP A 138 16.88 19.81 -17.05
C ASP A 138 15.60 19.68 -16.23
N SER A 139 15.36 18.51 -15.62
CA SER A 139 14.20 18.29 -14.74
C SER A 139 14.18 19.23 -13.52
N PHE A 140 15.35 19.69 -13.07
CA PHE A 140 15.49 20.53 -11.88
C PHE A 140 15.33 22.03 -12.22
N GLN A 141 15.56 22.43 -13.48
CA GLN A 141 15.51 23.84 -13.91
C GLN A 141 14.10 24.43 -13.92
N PHE A 142 13.08 23.58 -14.04
CA PHE A 142 11.68 24.00 -14.11
C PHE A 142 11.01 24.22 -12.75
N MET A 143 11.71 23.88 -11.66
CA MET A 143 11.17 24.05 -10.30
C MET A 143 11.52 25.41 -9.71
N GLY A 144 10.70 25.90 -8.77
CA GLY A 144 10.88 27.21 -8.15
C GLY A 144 12.14 27.35 -7.31
N SER A 145 12.72 26.24 -6.85
CA SER A 145 14.01 26.22 -6.17
C SER A 145 14.73 24.86 -6.26
N PRO A 146 16.07 24.81 -6.06
CA PRO A 146 16.80 23.55 -5.94
C PRO A 146 16.32 22.64 -4.80
N ILE A 147 15.81 23.23 -3.71
CA ILE A 147 15.26 22.50 -2.56
C ILE A 147 14.01 21.74 -2.99
N GLU A 148 13.08 22.45 -3.63
CA GLU A 148 11.83 21.89 -4.15
C GLU A 148 12.09 20.78 -5.18
N ALA A 149 13.01 20.99 -6.12
CA ALA A 149 13.40 19.97 -7.08
C ALA A 149 13.95 18.70 -6.41
N THR A 150 14.80 18.89 -5.38
CA THR A 150 15.37 17.77 -4.62
C THR A 150 14.30 17.01 -3.85
N ASP A 151 13.32 17.71 -3.26
CA ASP A 151 12.23 17.10 -2.51
C ASP A 151 11.29 16.32 -3.43
N ASN A 152 10.90 16.89 -4.57
CA ASN A 152 10.06 16.20 -5.56
C ASN A 152 10.76 14.97 -6.14
N PHE A 153 12.06 15.08 -6.45
CA PHE A 153 12.85 13.93 -6.88
C PHE A 153 12.89 12.84 -5.79
N ARG A 154 13.14 13.22 -4.53
CA ARG A 154 13.13 12.27 -3.39
C ARG A 154 11.78 11.58 -3.25
N GLN A 155 10.68 12.33 -3.36
CA GLN A 155 9.32 11.79 -3.28
C GLN A 155 9.01 10.84 -4.44
N LEU A 156 9.41 11.19 -5.67
CA LEU A 156 9.27 10.30 -6.84
C LEU A 156 9.99 8.96 -6.60
N MET A 157 11.26 9.01 -6.18
CA MET A 157 12.04 7.80 -5.91
C MET A 157 11.47 7.02 -4.72
N ALA A 158 11.02 7.69 -3.66
CA ALA A 158 10.38 7.04 -2.52
C ALA A 158 9.11 6.28 -2.94
N GLU A 159 8.20 6.92 -3.69
CA GLU A 159 6.98 6.26 -4.16
C GLU A 159 7.28 5.10 -5.12
N TRP A 160 8.26 5.25 -6.00
CA TRP A 160 8.72 4.19 -6.88
C TRP A 160 9.21 2.97 -6.11
N PHE A 161 10.13 3.16 -5.17
CA PHE A 161 10.69 2.05 -4.40
C PHE A 161 9.71 1.51 -3.36
N ARG A 162 8.77 2.31 -2.84
CA ARG A 162 7.69 1.82 -1.98
C ARG A 162 6.79 0.83 -2.72
N ARG A 163 6.58 0.98 -4.02
CA ARG A 163 5.80 -0.01 -4.82
C ARG A 163 6.53 -1.33 -4.94
N LYS A 164 7.86 -1.30 -5.00
CA LYS A 164 8.72 -2.49 -5.20
C LYS A 164 9.25 -3.11 -3.91
N HIS A 165 9.05 -2.46 -2.75
CA HIS A 165 9.71 -2.83 -1.49
C HIS A 165 9.49 -4.30 -1.09
N ALA A 166 8.29 -4.86 -1.27
CA ALA A 166 8.02 -6.23 -0.87
C ALA A 166 8.86 -7.24 -1.68
N ASN A 167 8.91 -7.11 -3.01
CA ASN A 167 9.74 -7.94 -3.88
C ASN A 167 11.24 -7.71 -3.62
N ARG A 168 11.63 -6.46 -3.34
CA ARG A 168 13.01 -6.14 -2.95
C ARG A 168 13.38 -6.73 -1.60
N ALA A 169 12.43 -6.84 -0.67
CA ALA A 169 12.64 -7.47 0.62
C ALA A 169 12.94 -8.96 0.46
N GLU A 170 12.20 -9.67 -0.40
CA GLU A 170 12.50 -11.06 -0.76
C GLU A 170 13.93 -11.22 -1.30
N GLN A 171 14.32 -10.39 -2.27
CA GLN A 171 15.68 -10.43 -2.82
C GLN A 171 16.74 -10.16 -1.74
N THR A 172 16.53 -9.13 -0.93
CA THR A 172 17.46 -8.73 0.14
C THR A 172 17.58 -9.78 1.24
N VAL A 173 16.51 -10.48 1.60
CA VAL A 173 16.58 -11.59 2.57
C VAL A 173 17.50 -12.70 2.06
N ASN A 174 17.42 -13.01 0.75
CA ASN A 174 18.19 -14.08 0.13
C ASN A 174 19.67 -13.71 -0.07
N THR A 175 19.97 -12.46 -0.42
CA THR A 175 21.33 -11.96 -0.71
C THR A 175 21.59 -10.61 -0.01
N PRO A 176 21.64 -10.57 1.33
CA PRO A 176 21.62 -9.32 2.09
C PRO A 176 22.86 -8.45 1.88
N TRP A 177 24.02 -9.06 1.62
CA TRP A 177 25.25 -8.34 1.35
C TRP A 177 25.22 -7.70 -0.04
N GLU A 178 24.88 -8.48 -1.07
CA GLU A 178 24.81 -8.01 -2.45
C GLU A 178 23.73 -6.95 -2.64
N SER A 179 22.55 -7.16 -2.04
CA SER A 179 21.40 -6.26 -2.22
C SER A 179 21.50 -4.97 -1.40
N ALA A 180 22.08 -5.00 -0.20
CA ALA A 180 22.04 -3.85 0.72
C ALA A 180 23.29 -3.66 1.61
N GLY A 181 24.35 -4.45 1.42
CA GLY A 181 25.55 -4.39 2.26
C GLY A 181 25.33 -4.87 3.70
N ILE A 182 24.30 -5.68 3.93
CA ILE A 182 23.93 -6.17 5.26
C ILE A 182 24.69 -7.47 5.55
N SER A 183 25.61 -7.45 6.52
CA SER A 183 26.40 -8.62 6.92
C SER A 183 25.63 -9.61 7.82
N SER A 184 24.40 -9.94 7.44
CA SER A 184 23.61 -11.00 8.07
C SER A 184 24.07 -12.36 7.51
N PRO A 185 24.46 -13.32 8.37
CA PRO A 185 24.98 -14.60 7.89
C PRO A 185 23.91 -15.42 7.15
N ARG A 186 24.30 -16.01 6.02
CA ARG A 186 23.53 -17.02 5.27
C ARG A 186 24.38 -18.27 5.09
N THR A 187 24.72 -18.90 6.22
CA THR A 187 25.61 -20.07 6.25
C THR A 187 24.86 -21.36 5.86
N GLU A 188 25.61 -22.43 5.61
CA GLU A 188 25.03 -23.76 5.34
C GLU A 188 24.35 -24.41 6.56
N LEU A 189 24.49 -23.81 7.75
CA LEU A 189 23.93 -24.33 9.00
C LEU A 189 22.40 -24.21 9.06
N ILE A 190 21.83 -23.19 8.39
CA ILE A 190 20.38 -23.06 8.21
C ILE A 190 20.09 -23.31 6.73
N PRO A 191 19.20 -24.26 6.39
CA PRO A 191 18.87 -24.57 5.01
C PRO A 191 18.44 -23.33 4.21
N LYS A 192 19.05 -23.12 3.04
CA LYS A 192 18.71 -22.00 2.14
C LYS A 192 17.21 -21.92 1.81
N ARG A 193 16.48 -23.04 1.85
CA ARG A 193 15.02 -23.06 1.67
C ARG A 193 14.28 -22.19 2.69
N LEU A 194 14.73 -22.17 3.95
CA LEU A 194 14.07 -21.39 5.01
C LEU A 194 14.24 -19.89 4.82
N PHE A 195 15.39 -19.44 4.29
CA PHE A 195 15.57 -18.04 3.90
C PHE A 195 14.75 -17.66 2.65
N ARG A 196 14.57 -18.59 1.71
CA ARG A 196 13.66 -18.37 0.57
C ARG A 196 12.22 -18.22 1.04
N ILE A 197 11.75 -19.09 1.94
CA ILE A 197 10.44 -18.98 2.59
C ILE A 197 10.30 -17.63 3.30
N LEU A 198 11.30 -17.23 4.10
CA LEU A 198 11.31 -15.93 4.76
C LEU A 198 11.18 -14.77 3.76
N GLY A 199 11.92 -14.85 2.65
CA GLY A 199 11.82 -13.88 1.56
C GLY A 199 10.42 -13.84 0.94
N GLN A 200 9.82 -14.99 0.64
CA GLN A 200 8.47 -15.09 0.10
C GLN A 200 7.41 -14.55 1.07
N ILE A 201 7.54 -14.83 2.36
CA ILE A 201 6.70 -14.25 3.41
C ILE A 201 6.78 -12.71 3.37
N CYS A 202 7.99 -12.16 3.23
CA CYS A 202 8.21 -10.73 3.10
C CYS A 202 7.59 -10.17 1.79
N ALA A 203 7.73 -10.84 0.64
CA ALA A 203 7.11 -10.38 -0.60
C ALA A 203 5.58 -10.37 -0.53
N LEU A 204 5.00 -11.34 0.16
CA LEU A 204 3.55 -11.51 0.24
C LEU A 204 2.88 -10.68 1.33
N HIS A 205 3.60 -9.90 2.15
CA HIS A 205 2.98 -9.12 3.24
C HIS A 205 2.01 -8.03 2.72
N GLY A 206 2.23 -7.50 1.51
CA GLY A 206 1.35 -6.51 0.86
C GLY A 206 0.52 -7.06 -0.30
N ALA A 207 0.65 -8.34 -0.63
CA ALA A 207 0.02 -8.97 -1.80
C ALA A 207 -1.48 -9.21 -1.60
N ASN A 208 -2.20 -9.58 -2.68
CA ASN A 208 -3.59 -10.03 -2.54
C ASN A 208 -3.62 -11.32 -1.73
N PHE A 209 -4.57 -11.44 -0.79
CA PHE A 209 -4.66 -12.60 0.10
C PHE A 209 -4.70 -13.95 -0.65
N LYS A 210 -5.32 -14.00 -1.84
CA LYS A 210 -5.40 -15.22 -2.65
C LYS A 210 -4.03 -15.73 -3.11
N GLU A 211 -3.03 -14.84 -3.22
CA GLU A 211 -1.67 -15.22 -3.62
C GLU A 211 -0.97 -16.03 -2.52
N ILE A 212 -1.37 -15.88 -1.25
CA ILE A 212 -0.78 -16.65 -0.13
C ILE A 212 -1.10 -18.14 -0.24
N VAL A 213 -2.35 -18.46 -0.60
CA VAL A 213 -2.86 -19.85 -0.65
C VAL A 213 -2.87 -20.44 -2.06
N GLY A 214 -2.56 -19.64 -3.07
CA GLY A 214 -2.54 -20.05 -4.48
C GLY A 214 -1.43 -21.03 -4.84
N GLU A 215 -1.39 -21.44 -6.11
CA GLU A 215 -0.44 -22.43 -6.64
C GLU A 215 1.03 -22.00 -6.46
N ASN A 216 1.32 -20.71 -6.66
CA ASN A 216 2.64 -20.12 -6.44
C ASN A 216 2.77 -19.47 -5.05
N GLY A 217 1.85 -19.77 -4.14
CA GLY A 217 1.80 -19.21 -2.79
C GLY A 217 2.73 -19.94 -1.82
N LEU A 218 2.47 -19.73 -0.54
CA LEU A 218 3.23 -20.36 0.53
C LEU A 218 2.72 -21.77 0.80
N PRO A 219 3.59 -22.73 1.17
CA PRO A 219 3.14 -24.04 1.60
C PRO A 219 2.42 -23.93 2.95
N TYR A 220 1.40 -24.77 3.13
CA TYR A 220 0.72 -24.90 4.43
C TYR A 220 1.69 -25.37 5.52
N LYS A 221 2.53 -26.36 5.17
CA LYS A 221 3.49 -27.00 6.05
C LYS A 221 4.75 -27.36 5.26
N GLU A 222 5.91 -27.14 5.86
CA GLU A 222 7.20 -27.53 5.31
C GLU A 222 8.12 -28.05 6.41
N ALA A 223 9.13 -28.85 6.07
CA ALA A 223 10.12 -29.28 7.05
C ALA A 223 10.95 -28.08 7.52
N GLY A 224 10.91 -27.82 8.83
CA GLY A 224 11.72 -26.81 9.50
C GLY A 224 13.16 -27.26 9.74
N LEU A 225 13.76 -26.76 10.81
CA LEU A 225 15.10 -27.18 11.25
C LEU A 225 15.02 -28.36 12.23
N GLY A 226 15.98 -29.28 12.16
CA GLY A 226 15.97 -30.49 12.97
C GLY A 226 14.81 -31.41 12.60
N GLN A 227 13.97 -31.74 13.58
CA GLN A 227 12.78 -32.61 13.41
C GLN A 227 11.46 -31.82 13.40
N GLU A 228 11.51 -30.49 13.42
CA GLU A 228 10.31 -29.65 13.43
C GLU A 228 9.75 -29.43 12.03
N ASP A 229 8.44 -29.21 11.96
CA ASP A 229 7.79 -28.58 10.80
C ASP A 229 7.79 -27.05 10.97
N CYS A 230 7.51 -26.32 9.90
CA CYS A 230 7.11 -24.91 9.93
C CYS A 230 5.88 -24.67 9.07
N HIS A 231 5.22 -23.54 9.30
CA HIS A 231 3.91 -23.19 8.75
C HIS A 231 3.95 -21.81 8.06
N PRO A 232 4.54 -21.69 6.86
CA PRO A 232 4.75 -20.39 6.22
C PRO A 232 3.49 -19.56 5.99
N ARG A 233 2.37 -20.18 5.62
CA ARG A 233 1.06 -19.49 5.51
C ARG A 233 0.65 -18.83 6.82
N PHE A 234 0.81 -19.52 7.94
CA PHE A 234 0.52 -18.98 9.27
C PHE A 234 1.38 -17.76 9.57
N VAL A 235 2.70 -17.88 9.36
CA VAL A 235 3.64 -16.78 9.62
C VAL A 235 3.30 -15.54 8.79
N ALA A 236 3.04 -15.71 7.48
CA ALA A 236 2.63 -14.60 6.62
C ALA A 236 1.33 -13.96 7.10
N CYS A 237 0.34 -14.75 7.51
CA CYS A 237 -0.93 -14.24 8.04
C CYS A 237 -0.73 -13.45 9.35
N MET A 238 0.14 -13.91 10.24
CA MET A 238 0.47 -13.20 11.48
C MET A 238 1.22 -11.89 11.21
N LEU A 239 2.19 -11.89 10.28
CA LEU A 239 2.89 -10.68 9.85
C LEU A 239 1.90 -9.63 9.32
N ARG A 240 1.00 -10.05 8.42
CA ARG A 240 0.02 -9.17 7.77
C ARG A 240 -0.95 -8.51 8.74
N ILE A 241 -1.56 -9.29 9.64
CA ILE A 241 -2.44 -8.72 10.67
C ILE A 241 -1.63 -7.89 11.67
N GLY A 242 -0.44 -8.34 12.07
CA GLY A 242 0.43 -7.61 12.99
C GLY A 242 0.81 -6.22 12.49
N ASP A 243 1.14 -6.10 11.19
CA ASP A 243 1.42 -4.84 10.49
C ASP A 243 0.19 -3.93 10.39
N LEU A 244 -0.95 -4.47 9.93
CA LEU A 244 -2.21 -3.70 9.84
C LEU A 244 -2.68 -3.13 11.18
N LEU A 245 -2.37 -3.82 12.29
CA LEU A 245 -2.73 -3.43 13.65
C LEU A 245 -1.76 -2.46 14.31
N ASP A 246 -0.63 -2.13 13.68
CA ASP A 246 0.25 -1.09 14.18
C ASP A 246 -0.32 0.30 13.82
N LEU A 247 -1.30 0.70 14.63
CA LEU A 247 -2.18 1.84 14.41
C LEU A 247 -1.88 3.04 15.31
N ASP A 248 -1.01 2.90 16.30
CA ASP A 248 -0.77 3.92 17.31
C ASP A 248 -0.13 5.20 16.73
N ASP A 249 -0.26 6.30 17.48
CA ASP A 249 0.12 7.66 17.09
C ASP A 249 1.63 7.92 17.04
N ASN A 250 2.43 7.01 17.60
CA ASN A 250 3.88 7.09 17.64
C ASN A 250 4.58 6.66 16.33
N ARG A 251 3.80 6.29 15.30
CA ARG A 251 4.27 5.93 13.95
C ARG A 251 4.96 7.08 13.22
N PHE A 252 4.72 8.35 13.57
CA PHE A 252 5.37 9.49 12.92
C PHE A 252 6.44 10.14 13.80
N CYS A 253 7.67 10.26 13.28
CA CYS A 253 8.77 10.92 13.98
C CYS A 253 8.73 12.44 13.81
N PRO A 254 8.62 13.26 14.88
CA PRO A 254 8.67 14.72 14.76
C PRO A 254 9.93 15.25 14.08
N VAL A 255 11.07 14.58 14.29
CA VAL A 255 12.34 14.94 13.64
C VAL A 255 12.29 14.66 12.14
N MET A 256 11.83 13.47 11.72
CA MET A 256 11.69 13.16 10.28
C MET A 256 10.71 14.11 9.60
N LYS A 257 9.60 14.48 10.27
CA LYS A 257 8.67 15.49 9.76
C LYS A 257 9.35 16.83 9.53
N LYS A 258 10.21 17.28 10.45
CA LYS A 258 10.98 18.52 10.27
C LYS A 258 12.05 18.42 9.18
N ILE A 259 12.66 17.25 8.98
CA ILE A 259 13.57 17.00 7.86
C ILE A 259 12.84 17.03 6.52
N ALA A 260 11.64 16.43 6.45
CA ALA A 260 10.81 16.40 5.25
C ALA A 260 10.16 17.76 4.93
N GLY A 261 10.12 18.69 5.89
CA GLY A 261 9.58 20.03 5.70
C GLY A 261 8.05 20.10 5.65
N ASP A 262 7.55 21.31 5.37
CA ASP A 262 6.10 21.58 5.32
C ASP A 262 5.48 21.23 3.94
N SER A 263 6.32 21.05 2.92
CA SER A 263 5.99 20.63 1.56
C SER A 263 5.64 19.14 1.42
N ARG A 264 5.52 18.40 2.53
CA ARG A 264 5.10 16.99 2.51
C ARG A 264 3.77 16.80 1.75
N PRO A 265 3.63 15.70 0.99
CA PRO A 265 2.40 15.36 0.29
C PRO A 265 1.17 15.41 1.20
N SER A 266 0.03 15.82 0.65
CA SER A 266 -1.25 15.80 1.37
C SER A 266 -1.57 14.41 1.92
N LEU A 267 -1.27 13.36 1.15
CA LEU A 267 -1.43 11.98 1.58
C LEU A 267 -0.59 11.66 2.82
N SER A 268 0.68 12.09 2.88
CA SER A 268 1.53 11.91 4.08
C SER A 268 0.91 12.56 5.32
N LYS A 269 0.34 13.76 5.18
CA LYS A 269 -0.35 14.47 6.26
C LYS A 269 -1.65 13.75 6.67
N ALA A 270 -2.42 13.26 5.72
CA ALA A 270 -3.62 12.48 5.98
C ALA A 270 -3.31 11.18 6.74
N HIS A 271 -2.22 10.48 6.36
CA HIS A 271 -1.72 9.32 7.09
C HIS A 271 -1.29 9.70 8.52
N GLU A 272 -0.58 10.81 8.72
CA GLU A 272 -0.23 11.28 10.07
C GLU A 272 -1.47 11.51 10.94
N ASP A 273 -2.45 12.26 10.41
CA ASP A 273 -3.68 12.59 11.12
C ASP A 273 -4.50 11.33 11.45
N LYS A 274 -4.49 10.31 10.59
CA LYS A 274 -5.21 9.04 10.81
C LYS A 274 -4.71 8.30 12.06
N HIS A 275 -3.40 8.29 12.30
CA HIS A 275 -2.81 7.64 13.47
C HIS A 275 -3.13 8.45 14.75
N ALA A 276 -3.06 9.78 14.67
CA ALA A 276 -3.46 10.67 15.77
C ALA A 276 -4.98 10.61 16.09
N ALA A 277 -5.79 10.11 15.15
CA ALA A 277 -7.24 10.00 15.30
C ALA A 277 -7.68 8.78 16.13
N ILE A 278 -6.81 7.80 16.40
CA ILE A 278 -7.19 6.60 17.17
C ILE A 278 -7.63 7.01 18.60
N ARG A 279 -8.75 6.42 19.06
CA ARG A 279 -9.35 6.65 20.39
C ARG A 279 -9.50 5.38 21.21
N HIS A 280 -9.62 4.24 20.55
CA HIS A 280 -9.70 2.92 21.18
C HIS A 280 -8.97 1.93 20.29
N LEU A 281 -8.13 1.10 20.91
CA LEU A 281 -7.45 -0.02 20.27
C LEU A 281 -7.42 -1.19 21.25
N ARG A 282 -8.15 -2.25 20.92
CA ARG A 282 -8.13 -3.52 21.63
C ARG A 282 -7.64 -4.59 20.69
N ILE A 283 -6.59 -5.29 21.09
CA ILE A 283 -6.02 -6.44 20.39
C ILE A 283 -5.80 -7.51 21.44
N ASP A 284 -6.54 -8.59 21.35
CA ASP A 284 -6.34 -9.79 22.16
C ASP A 284 -6.79 -11.05 21.39
N LYS A 285 -6.61 -12.22 22.00
CA LYS A 285 -6.96 -13.52 21.43
C LYS A 285 -8.44 -13.69 21.07
N ASP A 286 -9.34 -12.92 21.67
CA ASP A 286 -10.78 -13.06 21.49
C ASP A 286 -11.33 -12.03 20.51
N ARG A 287 -10.81 -10.79 20.56
CA ARG A 287 -11.39 -9.67 19.84
C ARG A 287 -10.39 -8.60 19.39
N ILE A 288 -10.67 -8.06 18.20
CA ILE A 288 -10.04 -6.84 17.68
C ILE A 288 -11.09 -5.73 17.64
N GLU A 289 -10.82 -4.60 18.26
CA GLU A 289 -11.69 -3.41 18.22
C GLU A 289 -10.84 -2.17 17.99
N VAL A 290 -11.31 -1.29 17.10
CA VAL A 290 -10.63 -0.03 16.80
C VAL A 290 -11.65 1.08 16.57
N THR A 291 -11.47 2.22 17.25
CA THR A 291 -12.25 3.42 16.92
C THR A 291 -11.35 4.60 16.65
N ALA A 292 -11.64 5.35 15.59
CA ALA A 292 -10.96 6.58 15.23
C ALA A 292 -11.94 7.77 15.18
N GLU A 293 -11.47 8.94 15.60
CA GLU A 293 -12.19 10.21 15.47
C GLU A 293 -11.30 11.23 14.74
N CYS A 294 -11.62 11.45 13.47
CA CYS A 294 -10.84 12.24 12.53
C CYS A 294 -11.31 13.70 12.50
N SER A 295 -10.36 14.64 12.43
CA SER A 295 -10.63 16.07 12.32
C SER A 295 -10.81 16.55 10.87
N SER A 296 -10.36 15.76 9.89
CA SER A 296 -10.40 16.08 8.47
C SER A 296 -11.03 14.96 7.65
N VAL A 297 -11.61 15.32 6.51
CA VAL A 297 -12.17 14.35 5.55
C VAL A 297 -11.08 13.42 5.01
N ASP A 298 -9.87 13.92 4.78
CA ASP A 298 -8.76 13.09 4.28
C ASP A 298 -8.31 12.05 5.30
N SER A 299 -8.16 12.44 6.57
CA SER A 299 -7.87 11.49 7.65
C SER A 299 -8.99 10.46 7.83
N TYR A 300 -10.26 10.88 7.68
CA TYR A 300 -11.41 9.98 7.74
C TYR A 300 -11.35 8.93 6.62
N LEU A 301 -11.11 9.34 5.37
CA LEU A 301 -11.06 8.42 4.23
C LEU A 301 -9.88 7.44 4.34
N GLU A 302 -8.70 7.92 4.75
CA GLU A 302 -7.53 7.06 4.95
C GLU A 302 -7.72 6.09 6.12
N SER A 303 -8.35 6.53 7.21
CA SER A 303 -8.72 5.64 8.33
C SER A 303 -9.74 4.59 7.90
N TYR A 304 -10.78 5.01 7.16
CA TYR A 304 -11.84 4.11 6.68
C TYR A 304 -11.27 3.03 5.77
N LYS A 305 -10.48 3.44 4.78
CA LYS A 305 -9.78 2.53 3.86
C LYS A 305 -8.91 1.52 4.62
N TRP A 306 -8.15 1.99 5.61
CA TRP A 306 -7.30 1.11 6.42
C TRP A 306 -8.12 0.10 7.24
N PHE A 307 -9.25 0.53 7.81
CA PHE A 307 -10.13 -0.35 8.57
C PHE A 307 -10.86 -1.36 7.68
N GLU A 308 -11.18 -0.99 6.44
CA GLU A 308 -11.68 -1.94 5.44
C GLU A 308 -10.62 -2.98 5.06
N TRP A 309 -9.35 -2.59 4.91
CA TRP A 309 -8.26 -3.56 4.73
C TRP A 309 -8.14 -4.52 5.91
N LEU A 310 -8.19 -4.03 7.14
CA LEU A 310 -8.17 -4.88 8.35
C LEU A 310 -9.35 -5.85 8.38
N LYS A 311 -10.56 -5.38 8.04
CA LYS A 311 -11.76 -6.22 7.95
C LYS A 311 -11.61 -7.31 6.89
N GLN A 312 -11.21 -6.93 5.68
CA GLN A 312 -11.03 -7.85 4.56
C GLN A 312 -9.96 -8.90 4.86
N GLU A 313 -8.81 -8.49 5.41
CA GLU A 313 -7.72 -9.39 5.78
C GLU A 313 -8.18 -10.40 6.83
N THR A 314 -8.79 -9.93 7.91
CA THR A 314 -9.24 -10.82 9.00
C THR A 314 -10.33 -11.77 8.51
N GLN A 315 -11.30 -11.30 7.73
CA GLN A 315 -12.34 -12.16 7.15
C GLN A 315 -11.75 -13.21 6.20
N ALA A 316 -10.78 -12.83 5.37
CA ALA A 316 -10.14 -13.76 4.45
C ALA A 316 -9.36 -14.85 5.21
N GLN A 317 -8.57 -14.45 6.23
CA GLN A 317 -7.88 -15.40 7.10
C GLN A 317 -8.84 -16.31 7.87
N MET A 318 -9.92 -15.77 8.44
CA MET A 318 -10.95 -16.58 9.12
C MET A 318 -11.58 -17.61 8.18
N SER A 319 -11.87 -17.22 6.94
CA SER A 319 -12.52 -18.11 5.96
C SER A 319 -11.67 -19.32 5.56
N LEU A 320 -10.34 -19.17 5.57
CA LEU A 320 -9.38 -20.22 5.23
C LEU A 320 -8.55 -20.69 6.43
N TRP A 321 -9.02 -20.44 7.66
CA TRP A 321 -8.20 -20.66 8.85
C TRP A 321 -7.70 -22.10 9.01
N GLN A 322 -8.46 -23.09 8.51
CA GLN A 322 -8.05 -24.50 8.53
C GLN A 322 -6.81 -24.79 7.65
N GLU A 323 -6.58 -23.98 6.62
CA GLU A 323 -5.43 -24.05 5.72
C GLU A 323 -4.30 -23.07 6.10
N ILE A 324 -4.44 -22.41 7.26
CA ILE A 324 -3.50 -21.42 7.76
C ILE A 324 -2.97 -21.85 9.13
N ALA A 325 -3.85 -22.19 10.07
CA ALA A 325 -3.46 -22.55 11.43
C ALA A 325 -2.53 -23.78 11.47
N PRO A 326 -1.45 -23.77 12.26
CA PRO A 326 -0.52 -24.90 12.37
C PRO A 326 -1.20 -26.20 12.81
N SER A 327 -2.21 -26.06 13.67
CA SER A 327 -3.03 -27.18 14.13
C SER A 327 -4.37 -26.67 14.66
N ARG A 328 -5.29 -27.61 14.95
CA ARG A 328 -6.58 -27.28 15.58
C ARG A 328 -6.46 -26.74 17.00
N SER A 329 -5.33 -26.94 17.69
CA SER A 329 -5.16 -26.46 19.07
C SER A 329 -5.00 -24.94 19.16
N PHE A 330 -4.70 -24.27 18.04
CA PHE A 330 -4.61 -22.80 17.97
C PHE A 330 -5.97 -22.10 18.14
N GLY A 331 -7.07 -22.86 18.07
CA GLY A 331 -8.41 -22.30 18.15
C GLY A 331 -8.76 -21.44 16.94
N LEU A 332 -9.58 -20.41 17.17
CA LEU A 332 -10.03 -19.49 16.14
C LEU A 332 -9.20 -18.21 16.17
N LEU A 333 -9.08 -17.55 15.01
CA LEU A 333 -8.56 -16.19 14.92
C LEU A 333 -9.50 -15.21 15.69
N PRO A 334 -8.98 -14.13 16.30
CA PRO A 334 -9.80 -13.14 16.99
C PRO A 334 -10.94 -12.60 16.11
N THR A 335 -12.10 -12.41 16.71
CA THR A 335 -13.26 -11.86 16.00
C THR A 335 -13.19 -10.34 15.91
N LEU A 336 -13.74 -9.76 14.84
CA LEU A 336 -13.86 -8.31 14.74
C LEU A 336 -15.01 -7.81 15.62
N GLY A 337 -14.71 -6.89 16.52
CA GLY A 337 -15.68 -6.17 17.33
C GLY A 337 -16.06 -4.84 16.70
N ASN A 338 -16.07 -3.79 17.52
CA ASN A 338 -16.39 -2.45 17.03
C ASN A 338 -15.21 -1.88 16.23
N ILE A 339 -15.38 -1.74 14.92
CA ILE A 339 -14.41 -1.10 14.01
C ILE A 339 -15.09 0.09 13.33
N GLN A 340 -14.81 1.29 13.82
CA GLN A 340 -15.53 2.51 13.44
C GLN A 340 -14.62 3.72 13.24
N VAL A 341 -14.90 4.49 12.20
CA VAL A 341 -14.28 5.81 11.97
C VAL A 341 -15.38 6.86 12.03
N LYS A 342 -15.13 7.93 12.80
CA LYS A 342 -16.05 9.07 12.94
C LYS A 342 -15.35 10.35 12.50
N LEU A 343 -16.11 11.30 11.97
CA LEU A 343 -15.66 12.69 11.83
C LEU A 343 -16.01 13.46 13.10
N SER A 344 -15.07 14.26 13.59
CA SER A 344 -15.28 15.12 14.74
C SER A 344 -16.29 16.24 14.45
N GLY A 345 -16.99 16.70 15.49
CA GLY A 345 -17.95 17.81 15.40
C GLY A 345 -19.36 17.38 14.96
N GLN A 346 -20.10 18.32 14.36
CA GLN A 346 -21.50 18.12 13.95
C GLN A 346 -21.65 17.53 12.53
N GLN A 347 -20.55 17.13 11.90
CA GLN A 347 -20.57 16.59 10.55
C GLN A 347 -21.17 15.18 10.58
N GLN A 348 -22.21 14.97 9.78
CA GLN A 348 -22.81 13.64 9.59
C GLN A 348 -22.26 13.01 8.32
N VAL A 349 -21.74 11.78 8.46
CA VAL A 349 -21.38 10.95 7.32
C VAL A 349 -22.66 10.32 6.78
N LEU A 350 -23.08 10.74 5.58
CA LEU A 350 -24.27 10.20 4.91
C LEU A 350 -23.97 8.91 4.11
N SER A 351 -22.73 8.77 3.65
CA SER A 351 -22.24 7.61 2.90
C SER A 351 -20.84 7.26 3.38
N GLU A 352 -20.70 6.11 4.02
CA GLU A 352 -19.42 5.67 4.59
C GLU A 352 -18.36 5.45 3.50
N GLY A 353 -17.13 5.86 3.79
CA GLY A 353 -16.00 5.69 2.86
C GLY A 353 -16.02 6.57 1.61
N GLU A 354 -17.04 7.41 1.43
CA GLU A 354 -17.11 8.35 0.31
C GLU A 354 -16.71 9.76 0.73
N ARG A 355 -15.95 10.43 -0.13
CA ARG A 355 -15.69 11.85 0.03
C ARG A 355 -17.02 12.61 -0.11
N PRO A 356 -17.36 13.54 0.79
CA PRO A 356 -18.55 14.38 0.63
C PRO A 356 -18.50 15.12 -0.70
N GLN A 357 -19.51 14.89 -1.53
CA GLN A 357 -19.64 15.51 -2.84
C GLN A 357 -21.08 15.93 -3.06
N PHE A 358 -21.27 17.09 -3.68
CA PHE A 358 -22.57 17.46 -4.22
C PHE A 358 -22.83 16.60 -5.46
N LYS A 359 -23.67 15.59 -5.31
CA LYS A 359 -24.17 14.78 -6.44
C LYS A 359 -25.56 15.29 -6.82
N LEU A 360 -25.77 15.52 -8.12
CA LEU A 360 -27.12 15.72 -8.66
C LEU A 360 -27.79 14.35 -8.74
N ASP A 361 -29.01 14.24 -8.20
CA ASP A 361 -29.87 13.08 -8.43
C ASP A 361 -30.11 13.00 -9.94
N SER A 362 -29.45 12.03 -10.58
CA SER A 362 -29.42 11.92 -12.04
C SER A 362 -30.80 11.59 -12.58
N GLU A 363 -31.61 10.80 -11.86
CA GLU A 363 -32.98 10.49 -12.27
C GLU A 363 -33.87 11.72 -12.17
N GLN A 364 -33.76 12.50 -11.10
CA GLN A 364 -34.51 13.75 -10.99
C GLN A 364 -34.02 14.82 -11.97
N ALA A 365 -32.73 14.93 -12.20
CA ALA A 365 -32.15 15.83 -13.19
C ALA A 365 -32.65 15.45 -14.58
N ILE A 366 -32.64 14.17 -14.93
CA ILE A 366 -33.21 13.65 -16.18
C ILE A 366 -34.71 13.91 -16.22
N LYS A 367 -35.46 13.70 -15.13
CA LYS A 367 -36.90 13.96 -15.07
C LYS A 367 -37.25 15.44 -15.18
N LEU A 368 -36.41 16.34 -14.67
CA LEU A 368 -36.52 17.80 -14.85
C LEU A 368 -36.22 18.20 -16.30
N LEU A 369 -35.18 17.62 -16.90
CA LEU A 369 -34.79 17.85 -18.30
C LEU A 369 -35.74 17.19 -19.30
N GLN A 370 -36.39 16.08 -18.93
CA GLN A 370 -37.42 15.40 -19.73
C GLN A 370 -38.83 15.91 -19.43
N GLY A 371 -38.99 16.65 -18.34
CA GLY A 371 -40.26 17.15 -17.86
C GLY A 371 -40.98 17.98 -18.92
N SER A 372 -42.31 17.93 -18.88
CA SER A 372 -43.30 18.46 -19.84
C SER A 372 -43.22 19.95 -20.18
N ASN A 373 -42.17 20.67 -19.76
CA ASN A 373 -41.94 22.08 -20.03
C ASN A 373 -40.85 22.35 -21.09
N LEU A 374 -40.05 21.36 -21.49
CA LEU A 374 -39.02 21.55 -22.54
C LEU A 374 -39.56 21.30 -23.96
N TYR A 375 -40.48 20.36 -24.12
CA TYR A 375 -41.08 20.04 -25.42
C TYR A 375 -42.61 19.95 -25.30
N ALA A 376 -43.31 20.78 -26.06
CA ALA A 376 -44.77 20.87 -26.04
C ALA A 376 -45.50 19.64 -26.62
N SER A 377 -44.79 18.72 -27.28
CA SER A 377 -45.39 17.58 -28.00
C SER A 377 -44.53 16.32 -27.91
N LYS A 378 -45.19 15.16 -27.81
CA LYS A 378 -44.53 13.84 -27.87
C LYS A 378 -43.84 13.57 -29.21
N PHE A 379 -44.19 14.31 -30.26
CA PHE A 379 -43.53 14.24 -31.57
C PHE A 379 -42.29 15.13 -31.67
N ALA A 380 -41.97 15.92 -30.63
CA ALA A 380 -40.78 16.74 -30.63
C ALA A 380 -39.50 15.91 -30.78
N CYS A 381 -39.45 14.70 -30.20
CA CYS A 381 -38.31 13.80 -30.39
C CYS A 381 -38.10 13.41 -31.87
N ILE A 382 -39.17 13.22 -32.64
CA ILE A 382 -39.10 12.93 -34.07
C ILE A 382 -38.59 14.15 -34.83
N ARG A 383 -39.09 15.35 -34.49
CA ARG A 383 -38.60 16.60 -35.08
C ARG A 383 -37.11 16.82 -34.79
N GLU A 384 -36.69 16.68 -33.53
CA GLU A 384 -35.29 16.83 -33.14
C GLU A 384 -34.40 15.78 -33.81
N LEU A 385 -34.87 14.53 -33.93
CA LEU A 385 -34.13 13.47 -34.62
C LEU A 385 -33.95 13.81 -36.10
N LEU A 386 -35.00 14.27 -36.77
CA LEU A 386 -34.95 14.69 -38.17
C LEU A 386 -34.05 15.93 -38.35
N GLN A 387 -34.14 16.90 -37.44
CA GLN A 387 -33.32 18.11 -37.46
C GLN A 387 -31.84 17.75 -37.29
N ASN A 388 -31.51 16.91 -36.32
CA ASN A 388 -30.14 16.42 -36.10
C ASN A 388 -29.61 15.65 -37.31
N ALA A 389 -30.44 14.86 -37.99
CA ALA A 389 -30.04 14.17 -39.22
C ALA A 389 -29.73 15.14 -40.37
N VAL A 390 -30.56 16.18 -40.54
CA VAL A 390 -30.31 17.25 -41.51
C VAL A 390 -29.02 18.00 -41.16
N ASP A 391 -28.87 18.43 -39.91
CA ASP A 391 -27.73 19.21 -39.47
C ASP A 391 -26.41 18.41 -39.59
N ALA A 392 -26.41 17.13 -39.20
CA ALA A 392 -25.25 16.25 -39.38
C ALA A 392 -24.89 16.07 -40.86
N THR A 393 -25.89 15.97 -41.74
CA THR A 393 -25.67 15.87 -43.19
C THR A 393 -25.06 17.16 -43.74
N LEU A 394 -25.60 18.32 -43.35
CA LEU A 394 -25.09 19.63 -43.77
C LEU A 394 -23.66 19.87 -43.27
N ILE A 395 -23.36 19.52 -42.01
CA ILE A 395 -22.00 19.57 -41.46
C ILE A 395 -21.06 18.66 -42.25
N SER A 396 -21.48 17.44 -42.59
CA SER A 396 -20.68 16.51 -43.38
C SER A 396 -20.38 17.04 -44.79
N VAL A 397 -21.39 17.59 -45.47
CA VAL A 397 -21.25 18.24 -46.78
C VAL A 397 -20.30 19.43 -46.69
N TRP A 398 -20.46 20.28 -45.69
CA TRP A 398 -19.58 21.43 -45.47
C TRP A 398 -18.14 20.99 -45.21
N LEU A 399 -17.89 20.05 -44.30
CA LEU A 399 -16.55 19.56 -43.97
C LEU A 399 -15.82 18.94 -45.17
N ARG A 400 -16.54 18.25 -46.06
CA ARG A 400 -15.97 17.62 -47.26
C ARG A 400 -15.63 18.60 -48.39
N ASN A 401 -16.33 19.73 -48.45
CA ASN A 401 -16.22 20.67 -49.58
C ASN A 401 -15.62 22.03 -49.22
N LYS A 402 -15.45 22.35 -47.93
CA LYS A 402 -14.89 23.64 -47.46
C LYS A 402 -13.48 23.96 -48.00
N ASN A 403 -12.72 22.95 -48.44
CA ASN A 403 -11.39 23.15 -49.03
C ASN A 403 -11.43 23.31 -50.57
N LYS A 404 -12.58 23.06 -51.22
CA LYS A 404 -12.74 23.06 -52.69
C LYS A 404 -13.58 24.23 -53.21
N ILE A 405 -14.39 24.84 -52.34
CA ILE A 405 -15.24 25.99 -52.65
C ILE A 405 -14.61 27.22 -51.99
N SER A 406 -14.48 28.34 -52.71
CA SER A 406 -14.02 29.62 -52.14
C SER A 406 -14.74 29.90 -50.81
N CYS A 407 -13.99 30.14 -49.73
CA CYS A 407 -14.49 30.43 -48.39
C CYS A 407 -15.53 31.58 -48.36
N GLU A 408 -15.64 32.36 -49.42
CA GLU A 408 -16.60 33.46 -49.53
C GLU A 408 -18.05 32.98 -49.81
N LYS A 409 -18.24 31.76 -50.34
CA LYS A 409 -19.58 31.25 -50.67
C LYS A 409 -20.29 30.57 -49.50
N TRP A 410 -19.56 29.82 -48.66
CA TRP A 410 -20.15 29.08 -47.54
C TRP A 410 -19.56 29.56 -46.22
N LYS A 411 -20.31 30.38 -45.48
CA LYS A 411 -19.82 30.96 -44.21
C LYS A 411 -19.90 29.98 -43.04
N ASN A 412 -20.89 29.08 -43.04
CA ASN A 412 -21.08 28.05 -42.02
C ASN A 412 -21.90 26.86 -42.58
N PRO A 413 -22.01 25.73 -41.85
CA PRO A 413 -22.76 24.56 -42.31
C PRO A 413 -24.25 24.79 -42.59
N SER A 414 -24.86 25.85 -42.04
CA SER A 414 -26.29 26.15 -42.18
C SER A 414 -26.60 27.10 -43.35
N ASP A 415 -25.58 27.53 -44.09
CA ASP A 415 -25.69 28.48 -45.21
C ASP A 415 -26.65 27.94 -46.31
N PRO A 416 -27.58 28.74 -46.84
CA PRO A 416 -28.52 28.30 -47.88
C PRO A 416 -27.87 27.67 -49.11
N GLU A 417 -26.63 28.06 -49.44
CA GLU A 417 -25.89 27.44 -50.55
C GLU A 417 -25.37 26.02 -50.24
N VAL A 418 -25.27 25.62 -48.97
CA VAL A 418 -24.95 24.23 -48.56
C VAL A 418 -26.17 23.32 -48.70
N LYS A 419 -27.37 23.90 -48.65
CA LYS A 419 -28.67 23.19 -48.73
C LYS A 419 -29.17 22.97 -50.16
N ARG A 420 -28.57 23.63 -51.15
CA ARG A 420 -28.86 23.48 -52.59
C ARG A 420 -27.92 22.46 -53.20
#